data_AF-A0A1Y2GIG3-F1
#
_entry.id   AF-A0A1Y2GIG3-F1
#
_cell.length_a   1.000
_cell.length_b   1.000
_cell.length_c   1.000
_cell.angle_alpha   90.00
_cell.angle_beta   90.00
_cell.angle_gamma   90.00
#
_symmetry.space_group_name_H-M   'P 1'
#
loop_
_entity.id
_entity.type
_entity.pdbx_description
1 polymer ?
#
loop_
_entity_poly.entity_id
_entity_poly.type
_entity_poly.pdbx_seq_one_letter_code
_entity_poly.pdbx_strand_id
1 'polypeptide(L)'
;MAQSNSRSDRPTRRSSEDEPSEESPLLRNGQSPYLGRGSMPASSTINQGSWRRMAGVFLLIAVSYLVIGSIVSYKRLSLPSPKSVADATGPFDFSAQWAWKHLEQIARQPHPINSHENLRVYDYLVKAVKDLQEEARQLNRIVEIADDNVKMTLAQNFLSNSTRLEFYESSNILVRVVGTEGRAENSKKGHPEAVVVDAHYDSVLIGHGATDDGIGVVVCLEMIRNLIHHPVKHNVIFNINNGEEIGLFGAAAFMKHPWAADVKAFVNLGREF
;
A
#
# COMPACT_ATOMS: atom_id res chain seq x y z
N MET A 1 -30.81 59.75 -26.70
CA MET A 1 -30.21 60.55 -27.79
C MET A 1 -28.91 59.86 -28.16
N ALA A 2 -28.71 59.33 -29.37
CA ALA A 2 -28.58 60.03 -30.67
C ALA A 2 -27.20 60.74 -30.78
N GLN A 3 -26.40 60.64 -31.85
CA GLN A 3 -26.62 59.94 -33.13
C GLN A 3 -25.30 59.52 -33.83
N SER A 4 -25.40 58.37 -34.50
CA SER A 4 -24.71 57.85 -35.71
C SER A 4 -23.98 58.79 -36.68
N ASN A 5 -22.86 58.33 -37.26
CA ASN A 5 -22.65 58.01 -38.71
C ASN A 5 -21.15 57.68 -39.01
N SER A 6 -20.82 56.55 -39.65
CA SER A 6 -20.60 56.33 -41.11
C SER A 6 -19.23 56.82 -41.62
N ARG A 7 -18.53 56.18 -42.58
CA ARG A 7 -19.00 55.32 -43.70
C ARG A 7 -17.97 54.23 -44.10
N SER A 8 -18.30 53.47 -45.13
CA SER A 8 -17.56 52.39 -45.83
C SER A 8 -16.30 52.88 -46.58
N ASP A 9 -15.41 52.01 -47.10
CA ASP A 9 -15.53 51.50 -48.49
C ASP A 9 -14.63 50.28 -48.87
N ARG A 10 -15.07 49.56 -49.91
CA ARG A 10 -14.44 48.50 -50.77
C ARG A 10 -15.24 48.54 -52.10
N PRO A 11 -14.75 48.11 -53.30
CA PRO A 11 -13.83 46.98 -53.59
C PRO A 11 -12.58 47.47 -54.41
N THR A 12 -11.95 46.87 -55.46
CA THR A 12 -12.26 45.74 -56.37
C THR A 12 -11.03 45.04 -57.02
N ARG A 13 -11.05 43.70 -56.92
CA ARG A 13 -10.50 42.64 -57.81
C ARG A 13 -10.23 43.00 -59.29
N ARG A 14 -9.03 42.68 -59.82
CA ARG A 14 -8.83 42.08 -61.17
C ARG A 14 -7.44 41.41 -61.33
N SER A 15 -7.18 40.85 -62.52
CA SER A 15 -6.11 39.91 -62.83
C SER A 15 -5.60 40.03 -64.29
N SER A 16 -4.30 39.88 -64.47
CA SER A 16 -3.53 39.54 -65.68
C SER A 16 -2.21 38.92 -65.17
N GLU A 17 -1.66 37.82 -65.71
CA GLU A 17 -1.08 37.66 -67.05
C GLU A 17 0.06 38.64 -67.31
N ASP A 18 1.31 38.14 -67.24
CA ASP A 18 2.48 38.58 -68.03
C ASP A 18 3.66 37.59 -67.83
N GLU A 19 4.15 37.03 -68.94
CA GLU A 19 5.49 36.46 -69.18
C GLU A 19 5.95 37.15 -70.50
N PRO A 20 7.27 37.33 -70.81
CA PRO A 20 8.28 36.27 -70.70
C PRO A 20 9.74 36.73 -70.38
N SER A 21 10.63 35.72 -70.30
CA SER A 21 12.05 35.71 -70.73
C SER A 21 12.97 36.93 -70.54
N GLU A 22 14.08 36.72 -69.82
CA GLU A 22 15.41 37.10 -70.34
C GLU A 22 16.31 35.86 -70.41
N GLU A 23 16.94 35.63 -71.56
CA GLU A 23 17.98 34.61 -71.74
C GLU A 23 19.38 35.19 -71.43
N SER A 24 20.36 34.33 -71.18
CA SER A 24 21.77 34.68 -71.34
C SER A 24 22.61 33.48 -71.78
N PRO A 25 23.61 33.66 -72.67
CA PRO A 25 23.60 32.86 -73.89
C PRO A 25 24.91 32.09 -74.13
N LEU A 26 24.87 30.77 -73.95
CA LEU A 26 25.98 29.85 -74.29
C LEU A 26 25.51 28.58 -75.03
N LEU A 27 24.53 28.71 -75.93
CA LEU A 27 24.13 27.64 -76.86
C LEU A 27 24.30 28.07 -78.31
N ARG A 28 25.46 27.74 -78.89
CA ARG A 28 25.65 27.67 -80.34
C ARG A 28 26.45 26.41 -80.70
N ASN A 29 25.93 25.65 -81.66
CA ASN A 29 26.35 24.30 -82.05
C ASN A 29 26.00 23.24 -80.97
N GLY A 30 25.44 22.07 -81.31
CA GLY A 30 24.90 21.67 -82.60
C GLY A 30 24.68 20.15 -82.69
N GLN A 31 23.46 19.73 -83.01
CA GLN A 31 23.04 18.36 -83.39
C GLN A 31 23.30 17.22 -82.37
N SER A 32 22.19 16.66 -81.86
CA SER A 32 22.16 15.33 -81.22
C SER A 32 22.42 14.24 -82.27
N PRO A 33 23.04 13.08 -81.92
CA PRO A 33 22.19 11.90 -81.76
C PRO A 33 22.63 10.83 -80.73
N TYR A 34 21.64 9.97 -80.37
CA TYR A 34 21.71 8.64 -79.74
C TYR A 34 21.81 8.48 -78.21
N LEU A 35 21.17 7.39 -77.76
CA LEU A 35 20.90 6.99 -76.36
C LEU A 35 22.06 6.18 -75.75
N GLY A 36 22.30 6.34 -74.43
CA GLY A 36 23.48 5.77 -73.75
C GLY A 36 23.31 5.28 -72.30
N ARG A 37 22.13 4.74 -71.94
CA ARG A 37 21.87 3.88 -70.75
C ARG A 37 22.75 4.09 -69.49
N GLY A 38 22.49 5.14 -68.71
CA GLY A 38 23.04 5.27 -67.35
C GLY A 38 22.41 4.24 -66.39
N SER A 39 23.23 3.48 -65.66
CA SER A 39 22.77 2.50 -64.66
C SER A 39 22.50 3.17 -63.31
N MET A 40 21.26 3.07 -62.81
CA MET A 40 20.99 3.39 -61.40
C MET A 40 21.71 2.37 -60.48
N PRO A 41 22.24 2.79 -59.32
CA PRO A 41 22.75 1.85 -58.33
C PRO A 41 21.60 0.95 -57.84
N ALA A 42 21.88 -0.35 -57.68
CA ALA A 42 20.88 -1.30 -57.23
C ALA A 42 20.32 -0.91 -55.85
N SER A 43 19.03 -1.15 -55.65
CA SER A 43 18.40 -0.95 -54.35
C SER A 43 19.11 -1.78 -53.27
N SER A 44 19.29 -1.19 -52.09
CA SER A 44 19.80 -1.89 -50.92
C SER A 44 18.79 -2.96 -50.50
N THR A 45 18.98 -4.18 -50.99
CA THR A 45 18.16 -5.34 -50.65
C THR A 45 18.30 -5.63 -49.15
N ILE A 46 17.35 -5.11 -48.36
CA ILE A 46 17.23 -5.43 -46.94
C ILE A 46 17.19 -6.96 -46.85
N ASN A 47 18.27 -7.53 -46.31
CA ASN A 47 18.50 -8.97 -46.36
C ASN A 47 17.39 -9.67 -45.56
N GLN A 48 16.41 -10.27 -46.24
CA GLN A 48 15.22 -10.83 -45.59
C GLN A 48 15.57 -11.92 -44.56
N GLY A 49 16.76 -12.54 -44.67
CA GLY A 49 17.31 -13.45 -43.68
C GLY A 49 17.69 -12.79 -42.35
N SER A 50 18.12 -11.52 -42.33
CA SER A 50 18.42 -10.81 -41.07
C SER A 50 17.14 -10.43 -40.32
N TRP A 51 16.12 -9.90 -41.02
CA TRP A 51 14.84 -9.56 -40.40
C TRP A 51 14.16 -10.79 -39.78
N ARG A 52 14.15 -11.94 -40.48
CA ARG A 52 13.59 -13.19 -39.94
C ARG A 52 14.36 -13.71 -38.72
N ARG A 53 15.69 -13.52 -38.67
CA ARG A 53 16.51 -13.84 -37.48
C ARG A 53 16.22 -12.90 -36.31
N MET A 54 16.16 -11.58 -36.54
CA MET A 54 15.82 -10.60 -35.49
C MET A 54 14.42 -10.83 -34.93
N ALA A 55 13.42 -11.04 -35.79
CA ALA A 55 12.06 -11.37 -35.37
C ALA A 55 12.01 -12.68 -34.55
N GLY A 56 12.80 -13.69 -34.91
CA GLY A 56 12.96 -14.91 -34.12
C GLY A 56 13.56 -14.65 -32.72
N VAL A 57 14.57 -13.80 -32.62
CA VAL A 57 15.17 -13.40 -31.32
C VAL A 57 14.17 -12.61 -30.46
N PHE A 58 13.47 -11.63 -31.03
CA PHE A 58 12.43 -10.89 -30.29
C PHE A 58 11.27 -11.79 -29.86
N LEU A 59 10.86 -12.76 -30.69
CA LEU A 59 9.85 -13.75 -30.32
C LEU A 59 10.32 -14.65 -29.17
N LEU A 60 11.57 -15.14 -29.21
CA LEU A 60 12.14 -15.94 -28.12
C LEU A 60 12.24 -15.15 -26.81
N ILE A 61 12.61 -13.86 -26.88
CA ILE A 61 12.63 -12.96 -25.72
C ILE A 61 11.20 -12.75 -25.18
N ALA A 62 10.22 -12.46 -26.03
CA ALA A 62 8.83 -12.28 -25.61
C ALA A 62 8.25 -13.55 -24.97
N VAL A 63 8.50 -14.72 -25.57
CA VAL A 63 8.10 -16.02 -25.01
C VAL A 63 8.80 -16.31 -23.69
N SER A 64 10.09 -15.98 -23.53
CA SER A 64 10.79 -16.19 -22.25
C SER A 64 10.25 -15.28 -21.14
N TYR A 65 9.94 -14.01 -21.44
CA TYR A 65 9.27 -13.10 -20.51
C TYR A 65 7.87 -13.60 -20.13
N LEU A 66 7.09 -14.13 -21.08
CA LEU A 66 5.78 -14.73 -20.79
C LEU A 66 5.91 -15.97 -19.90
N VAL A 67 6.83 -16.90 -20.22
CA VAL A 67 7.04 -18.13 -19.43
C VAL A 67 7.54 -17.80 -18.02
N ILE A 68 8.53 -16.92 -17.88
CA ILE A 68 9.02 -16.46 -16.56
C ILE A 68 7.91 -15.73 -15.81
N GLY A 69 7.16 -14.85 -16.46
CA GLY A 69 6.02 -14.13 -15.90
C GLY A 69 4.91 -15.06 -15.42
N SER A 70 4.58 -16.11 -16.17
CA SER A 70 3.62 -17.16 -15.77
C SER A 70 4.14 -18.00 -14.61
N ILE A 71 5.42 -18.37 -14.58
CA ILE A 71 6.02 -19.12 -13.45
C ILE A 71 6.04 -18.27 -12.17
N VAL A 72 6.45 -17.01 -12.26
CA VAL A 72 6.46 -16.07 -11.12
C VAL A 72 5.05 -15.77 -10.64
N SER A 73 4.10 -15.55 -11.55
CA SER A 73 2.68 -15.36 -11.21
C SER A 73 2.11 -16.61 -10.53
N TYR A 74 2.31 -17.79 -11.11
CA TYR A 74 1.86 -19.06 -10.53
C TYR A 74 2.46 -19.27 -9.13
N LYS A 75 3.76 -19.00 -8.92
CA LYS A 75 4.41 -19.13 -7.62
C LYS A 75 4.03 -18.06 -6.60
N ARG A 76 3.63 -16.86 -7.03
CA ARG A 76 3.12 -15.79 -6.13
C ARG A 76 1.64 -15.96 -5.79
N LEU A 77 0.83 -16.51 -6.69
CA LEU A 77 -0.61 -16.69 -6.51
C LEU A 77 -0.97 -18.06 -5.90
N SER A 78 -0.09 -19.06 -5.99
CA SER A 78 -0.24 -20.34 -5.28
C SER A 78 0.14 -20.18 -3.81
N LEU A 79 -0.79 -19.61 -3.03
CA LEU A 79 -0.68 -19.57 -1.57
C LEU A 79 -0.64 -21.00 -0.98
N PRO A 80 0.10 -21.25 0.11
CA PRO A 80 0.03 -22.52 0.83
C PRO A 80 -1.37 -22.72 1.42
N SER A 81 -1.80 -23.97 1.56
CA SER A 81 -3.07 -24.30 2.22
C SER A 81 -3.07 -23.76 3.66
N PRO A 82 -4.14 -23.08 4.11
CA PRO A 82 -4.16 -22.44 5.42
C PRO A 82 -4.16 -23.50 6.53
N LYS A 83 -3.23 -23.41 7.48
CA LYS A 83 -3.16 -24.28 8.66
C LYS A 83 -4.33 -24.02 9.61
N SER A 84 -4.83 -25.08 10.26
CA SER A 84 -5.67 -24.96 11.45
C SER A 84 -4.80 -24.80 12.71
N VAL A 85 -5.43 -24.53 13.87
CA VAL A 85 -4.72 -24.44 15.16
C VAL A 85 -4.05 -25.79 15.52
N ALA A 86 -4.65 -26.91 15.11
CA ALA A 86 -4.09 -28.24 15.35
C ALA A 86 -2.89 -28.57 14.44
N ASP A 87 -2.75 -27.89 13.29
CA ASP A 87 -1.62 -28.04 12.36
C ASP A 87 -0.52 -26.99 12.59
N ALA A 88 -0.84 -25.91 13.30
CA ALA A 88 0.04 -24.77 13.59
C ALA A 88 0.66 -24.91 15.00
N THR A 89 1.56 -25.90 15.12
CA THR A 89 2.17 -26.34 16.38
C THR A 89 3.66 -26.03 16.51
N GLY A 90 4.29 -25.49 15.47
CA GLY A 90 5.66 -24.97 15.52
C GLY A 90 5.70 -23.47 15.89
N PRO A 91 6.82 -22.97 16.47
CA PRO A 91 6.97 -21.57 16.88
C PRO A 91 6.94 -20.55 15.73
N PHE A 92 7.03 -21.02 14.48
CA PHE A 92 6.96 -20.21 13.25
C PHE A 92 5.71 -20.53 12.42
N ASP A 93 4.78 -21.32 12.96
CA ASP A 93 3.52 -21.63 12.27
C ASP A 93 2.47 -20.55 12.54
N PHE A 94 1.65 -20.28 11.51
CA PHE A 94 0.56 -19.32 11.56
C PHE A 94 -0.75 -20.02 11.19
N SER A 95 -1.71 -20.03 12.11
CA SER A 95 -3.04 -20.62 11.93
C SER A 95 -3.95 -19.68 11.12
N ALA A 96 -3.73 -19.65 9.80
CA ALA A 96 -4.52 -18.84 8.88
C ALA A 96 -6.04 -19.14 8.95
N GLN A 97 -6.45 -20.37 9.26
CA GLN A 97 -7.88 -20.70 9.48
C GLN A 97 -8.47 -20.12 10.77
N TRP A 98 -7.64 -19.77 11.75
CA TRP A 98 -8.07 -19.14 13.00
C TRP A 98 -8.13 -17.62 12.82
N ALA A 99 -7.07 -17.02 12.26
CA ALA A 99 -7.03 -15.60 11.90
C ALA A 99 -8.20 -15.21 10.98
N TRP A 100 -8.53 -16.04 9.98
CA TRP A 100 -9.66 -15.81 9.08
C TRP A 100 -11.02 -15.71 9.81
N LYS A 101 -11.26 -16.52 10.86
CA LYS A 101 -12.52 -16.47 11.63
C LYS A 101 -12.67 -15.16 12.39
N HIS A 102 -11.57 -14.59 12.89
CA HIS A 102 -11.59 -13.26 13.48
C HIS A 102 -11.81 -12.18 12.42
N LEU A 103 -11.23 -12.33 11.22
CA LEU A 103 -11.38 -11.37 10.12
C LEU A 103 -12.84 -11.29 9.65
N GLU A 104 -13.55 -12.43 9.58
CA GLU A 104 -15.00 -12.48 9.28
C GLU A 104 -15.88 -11.75 10.32
N GLN A 105 -15.41 -11.58 11.56
CA GLN A 105 -16.13 -10.83 12.60
C GLN A 105 -15.72 -9.35 12.70
N ILE A 106 -14.53 -8.99 12.23
CA ILE A 106 -14.06 -7.61 12.11
C ILE A 106 -14.66 -7.00 10.84
N ALA A 107 -14.31 -7.56 9.68
CA ALA A 107 -14.60 -7.01 8.36
C ALA A 107 -16.02 -7.27 7.84
N ARG A 108 -17.00 -7.35 8.74
CA ARG A 108 -18.40 -7.67 8.42
C ARG A 108 -19.15 -6.51 7.78
N GLN A 109 -18.87 -5.28 8.22
CA GLN A 109 -19.41 -4.00 7.73
C GLN A 109 -18.35 -2.91 7.94
N PRO A 110 -18.45 -1.74 7.29
CA PRO A 110 -17.64 -0.58 7.64
C PRO A 110 -17.82 -0.18 9.10
N HIS A 111 -16.70 0.05 9.79
CA HIS A 111 -16.61 0.29 11.22
C HIS A 111 -15.71 1.50 11.55
N PRO A 112 -16.00 2.69 11.00
CA PRO A 112 -15.29 3.91 11.34
C PRO A 112 -15.44 4.26 12.83
N ILE A 113 -14.42 4.92 13.38
CA ILE A 113 -14.40 5.37 14.77
C ILE A 113 -15.70 6.09 15.19
N ASN A 114 -16.13 5.85 16.44
CA ASN A 114 -17.39 6.31 17.03
C ASN A 114 -18.69 5.73 16.40
N SER A 115 -18.61 4.79 15.45
CA SER A 115 -19.78 4.03 14.98
C SER A 115 -20.17 2.88 15.92
N HIS A 116 -21.44 2.46 15.88
CA HIS A 116 -21.90 1.28 16.62
C HIS A 116 -21.18 -0.02 16.21
N GLU A 117 -20.76 -0.14 14.95
CA GLU A 117 -20.00 -1.31 14.48
C GLU A 117 -18.55 -1.28 14.98
N ASN A 118 -17.91 -0.11 15.07
CA ASN A 118 -16.58 0.04 15.70
C ASN A 118 -16.61 -0.38 17.18
N LEU A 119 -17.67 -0.02 17.93
CA LEU A 119 -17.87 -0.51 19.29
C LEU A 119 -18.09 -2.03 19.35
N ARG A 120 -18.84 -2.62 18.40
CA ARG A 120 -19.00 -4.09 18.30
C ARG A 120 -17.68 -4.79 17.99
N VAL A 121 -16.84 -4.21 17.14
CA VAL A 121 -15.50 -4.73 16.83
C VAL A 121 -14.60 -4.64 18.07
N TYR A 122 -14.59 -3.51 18.77
CA TYR A 122 -13.87 -3.35 20.04
C TYR A 122 -14.28 -4.40 21.09
N ASP A 123 -15.58 -4.55 21.38
CA ASP A 123 -16.08 -5.54 22.34
C ASP A 123 -15.69 -6.98 21.96
N TYR A 124 -15.73 -7.29 20.66
CA TYR A 124 -15.31 -8.58 20.13
C TYR A 124 -13.81 -8.84 20.30
N LEU A 125 -12.97 -7.85 19.98
CA LEU A 125 -11.52 -7.93 20.13
C LEU A 125 -11.10 -8.00 21.60
N VAL A 126 -11.70 -7.19 22.47
CA VAL A 126 -11.49 -7.25 23.93
C VAL A 126 -11.88 -8.62 24.48
N LYS A 127 -12.94 -9.26 23.97
CA LYS A 127 -13.28 -10.64 24.34
C LYS A 127 -12.21 -11.62 23.85
N ALA A 128 -11.81 -11.57 22.58
CA ALA A 128 -10.81 -12.48 22.02
C ALA A 128 -9.46 -12.40 22.77
N VAL A 129 -9.01 -11.20 23.11
CA VAL A 129 -7.81 -10.97 23.93
C VAL A 129 -7.98 -11.52 25.35
N LYS A 130 -9.16 -11.40 25.98
CA LYS A 130 -9.44 -11.99 27.30
C LYS A 130 -9.51 -13.52 27.27
N ASP A 131 -10.01 -14.11 26.20
CA ASP A 131 -9.98 -15.57 25.99
C ASP A 131 -8.52 -16.07 25.90
N LEU A 132 -7.67 -15.38 25.12
CA LEU A 132 -6.22 -15.65 25.03
C LEU A 132 -5.49 -15.43 26.36
N GLN A 133 -5.87 -14.42 27.15
CA GLN A 133 -5.32 -14.19 28.48
C GLN A 133 -5.62 -15.36 29.44
N GLU A 134 -6.80 -15.99 29.32
CA GLU A 134 -7.15 -17.16 30.12
C GLU A 134 -6.39 -18.42 29.67
N GLU A 135 -6.23 -18.63 28.36
CA GLU A 135 -5.34 -19.66 27.81
C GLU A 135 -3.89 -19.47 28.31
N ALA A 136 -3.41 -18.22 28.37
CA ALA A 136 -2.11 -17.88 28.93
C ALA A 136 -1.97 -18.26 30.42
N ARG A 137 -3.01 -18.00 31.24
CA ARG A 137 -3.01 -18.41 32.66
C ARG A 137 -2.90 -19.92 32.81
N GLN A 138 -3.66 -20.69 32.02
CA GLN A 138 -3.64 -22.16 32.05
C GLN A 138 -2.26 -22.74 31.69
N LEU A 139 -1.51 -22.05 30.81
CA LEU A 139 -0.15 -22.43 30.40
C LEU A 139 0.96 -21.82 31.27
N ASN A 140 0.61 -21.18 32.39
CA ASN A 140 1.51 -20.42 33.26
C ASN A 140 2.37 -19.41 32.46
N ARG A 141 1.67 -18.52 31.74
CA ARG A 141 2.19 -17.37 31.01
C ARG A 141 1.55 -16.09 31.56
N ILE A 142 2.19 -14.96 31.31
CA ILE A 142 1.69 -13.65 31.72
C ILE A 142 1.35 -12.85 30.47
N VAL A 143 0.07 -12.51 30.34
CA VAL A 143 -0.45 -11.57 29.33
C VAL A 143 -1.13 -10.44 30.08
N GLU A 144 -0.53 -9.25 30.04
CA GLU A 144 -1.09 -8.03 30.62
C GLU A 144 -2.03 -7.38 29.59
N ILE A 145 -3.14 -6.81 30.05
CA ILE A 145 -4.02 -5.94 29.26
C ILE A 145 -4.09 -4.63 30.03
N ALA A 146 -3.86 -3.50 29.38
CA ALA A 146 -3.90 -2.19 30.02
C ALA A 146 -5.23 -1.47 29.77
N ASP A 147 -5.69 -0.72 30.78
CA ASP A 147 -6.84 0.16 30.66
C ASP A 147 -6.41 1.49 30.00
N ASP A 148 -6.53 1.58 28.67
CA ASP A 148 -6.17 2.82 27.95
C ASP A 148 -7.18 3.95 28.21
N ASN A 149 -6.90 4.73 29.25
CA ASN A 149 -7.69 5.91 29.64
C ASN A 149 -7.13 7.22 29.04
N VAL A 150 -6.30 7.16 27.99
CA VAL A 150 -5.70 8.36 27.40
C VAL A 150 -6.77 9.23 26.73
N LYS A 151 -6.89 10.49 27.19
CA LYS A 151 -7.75 11.52 26.58
C LYS A 151 -6.89 12.66 26.07
N MET A 152 -7.20 13.21 24.90
CA MET A 152 -6.44 14.32 24.34
C MET A 152 -7.28 15.23 23.45
N THR A 153 -6.79 16.45 23.28
CA THR A 153 -7.15 17.30 22.14
C THR A 153 -5.93 17.40 21.23
N LEU A 154 -6.08 17.08 19.94
CA LEU A 154 -5.06 17.36 18.93
C LEU A 154 -5.42 18.60 18.12
N ALA A 155 -4.39 19.33 17.71
CA ALA A 155 -4.49 20.52 16.88
C ALA A 155 -3.97 20.16 15.47
N GLN A 156 -4.86 19.73 14.58
CA GLN A 156 -4.50 19.25 13.25
C GLN A 156 -4.74 20.33 12.17
N ASN A 157 -3.78 20.50 11.27
CA ASN A 157 -3.84 21.42 10.13
C ASN A 157 -4.00 20.65 8.81
N PHE A 158 -5.18 20.03 8.61
CA PHE A 158 -5.46 19.27 7.38
C PHE A 158 -5.59 20.22 6.16
N LEU A 159 -4.51 20.29 5.36
CA LEU A 159 -4.42 20.97 4.05
C LEU A 159 -4.79 22.48 4.02
N SER A 160 -4.95 23.11 5.18
CA SER A 160 -5.45 24.49 5.30
C SER A 160 -4.81 25.23 6.48
N ASN A 161 -4.74 26.56 6.39
CA ASN A 161 -4.28 27.46 7.46
C ASN A 161 -5.31 27.61 8.61
N SER A 162 -6.14 26.59 8.84
CA SER A 162 -7.16 26.56 9.88
C SER A 162 -6.94 25.35 10.78
N THR A 163 -6.55 25.61 12.03
CA THR A 163 -6.32 24.57 13.02
C THR A 163 -7.63 23.99 13.53
N ARG A 164 -7.84 22.70 13.29
CA ARG A 164 -8.96 21.95 13.85
C ARG A 164 -8.53 21.42 15.21
N LEU A 165 -9.31 21.72 16.25
CA LEU A 165 -9.16 21.13 17.58
C LEU A 165 -10.09 19.93 17.67
N GLU A 166 -9.51 18.75 17.74
CA GLU A 166 -10.25 17.48 17.68
C GLU A 166 -9.97 16.70 18.96
N PHE A 167 -11.04 16.44 19.73
CA PHE A 167 -10.99 15.69 20.98
C PHE A 167 -11.11 14.20 20.69
N TYR A 168 -10.22 13.43 21.30
CA TYR A 168 -10.13 11.98 21.17
C TYR A 168 -9.99 11.34 22.55
N GLU A 169 -10.83 10.35 22.80
CA GLU A 169 -10.77 9.46 23.96
C GLU A 169 -10.35 8.08 23.45
N SER A 170 -9.28 7.53 24.01
CA SER A 170 -8.67 6.32 23.50
C SER A 170 -9.56 5.10 23.71
N SER A 171 -9.45 4.18 22.74
CA SER A 171 -10.09 2.87 22.75
C SER A 171 -9.14 1.80 22.20
N ASN A 172 -7.84 2.04 22.28
CA ASN A 172 -6.83 1.05 21.92
C ASN A 172 -6.90 -0.17 22.85
N ILE A 173 -6.75 -1.36 22.28
CA ILE A 173 -6.68 -2.61 23.01
C ILE A 173 -5.19 -2.94 23.20
N LEU A 174 -4.64 -2.44 24.31
CA LEU A 174 -3.23 -2.57 24.66
C LEU A 174 -2.96 -3.91 25.34
N VAL A 175 -2.21 -4.79 24.67
CA VAL A 175 -1.86 -6.14 25.17
C VAL A 175 -0.35 -6.28 25.29
N ARG A 176 0.15 -6.93 26.35
CA ARG A 176 1.57 -7.28 26.47
C ARG A 176 1.72 -8.76 26.79
N VAL A 177 2.39 -9.49 25.91
CA VAL A 177 2.90 -10.84 26.21
C VAL A 177 4.28 -10.68 26.86
N VAL A 178 4.42 -11.14 28.10
CA VAL A 178 5.67 -10.99 28.87
C VAL A 178 6.66 -12.09 28.46
N GLY A 179 7.88 -11.68 28.11
CA GLY A 179 8.94 -12.59 27.70
C GLY A 179 9.59 -13.35 28.87
N THR A 180 10.31 -14.42 28.57
CA THR A 180 10.97 -15.27 29.58
C THR A 180 12.02 -14.53 30.41
N GLU A 181 12.62 -13.47 29.88
CA GLU A 181 13.60 -12.62 30.58
C GLU A 181 12.94 -11.35 31.18
N GLY A 182 11.73 -11.00 30.73
CA GLY A 182 11.00 -9.80 31.14
C GLY A 182 10.55 -9.76 32.61
N ARG A 183 10.49 -10.90 33.30
CA ARG A 183 10.05 -10.99 34.71
C ARG A 183 11.13 -10.63 35.75
N ALA A 184 12.40 -10.43 35.39
CA ALA A 184 13.54 -10.49 36.32
C ALA A 184 13.48 -9.56 37.58
N GLU A 185 12.82 -10.01 38.65
CA GLU A 185 12.65 -9.36 39.96
C GLU A 185 13.99 -9.01 40.65
N ASN A 186 15.08 -9.70 40.28
CA ASN A 186 16.43 -9.46 40.78
C ASN A 186 17.31 -8.61 39.85
N SER A 187 16.80 -8.13 38.72
CA SER A 187 17.59 -7.25 37.84
C SER A 187 17.65 -5.84 38.43
N LYS A 188 18.86 -5.32 38.62
CA LYS A 188 19.11 -3.90 38.98
C LYS A 188 18.71 -2.92 37.86
N LYS A 189 18.27 -3.46 36.71
CA LYS A 189 17.44 -2.80 35.70
C LYS A 189 16.31 -3.77 35.37
N GLY A 190 15.20 -3.75 36.12
CA GLY A 190 13.99 -4.50 35.73
C GLY A 190 13.70 -4.23 34.25
N HIS A 191 13.40 -5.26 33.45
CA HIS A 191 13.50 -5.18 31.98
C HIS A 191 12.13 -4.83 31.35
N PRO A 192 11.86 -3.55 31.04
CA PRO A 192 10.68 -3.18 30.28
C PRO A 192 10.74 -3.66 28.82
N GLU A 193 11.96 -3.82 28.31
CA GLU A 193 12.31 -3.81 26.88
C GLU A 193 11.38 -4.64 26.00
N ALA A 194 10.61 -3.93 25.19
CA ALA A 194 9.57 -4.49 24.34
C ALA A 194 9.77 -4.18 22.86
N VAL A 195 9.37 -5.11 22.00
CA VAL A 195 8.95 -4.79 20.64
C VAL A 195 7.47 -4.43 20.69
N VAL A 196 7.05 -3.35 20.04
CA VAL A 196 5.62 -3.08 19.80
C VAL A 196 5.25 -3.49 18.38
N VAL A 197 4.11 -4.17 18.25
CA VAL A 197 3.42 -4.47 16.99
C VAL A 197 2.15 -3.62 16.95
N ASP A 198 1.95 -2.90 15.85
CA ASP A 198 0.88 -1.92 15.67
C ASP A 198 -0.04 -2.33 14.52
N ALA A 199 -1.36 -2.21 14.74
CA ALA A 199 -2.41 -2.51 13.77
C ALA A 199 -3.69 -1.75 14.17
N HIS A 200 -4.44 -1.21 13.22
CA HIS A 200 -5.67 -0.45 13.51
C HIS A 200 -6.95 -1.25 13.25
N TYR A 201 -7.98 -1.03 14.08
CA TYR A 201 -9.26 -1.74 13.97
C TYR A 201 -10.45 -0.86 13.54
N ASP A 202 -10.28 0.44 13.33
CA ASP A 202 -11.23 1.24 12.54
C ASP A 202 -11.03 1.07 11.04
N SER A 203 -12.04 1.48 10.27
CA SER A 203 -12.01 1.52 8.81
C SER A 203 -12.51 2.86 8.28
N VAL A 204 -12.15 3.23 7.05
CA VAL A 204 -12.82 4.28 6.28
C VAL A 204 -14.34 4.07 6.26
N LEU A 205 -15.08 5.18 6.10
CA LEU A 205 -16.55 5.26 6.10
C LEU A 205 -17.28 4.27 5.17
N ILE A 206 -16.61 3.77 4.12
CA ILE A 206 -17.21 2.91 3.07
C ILE A 206 -16.52 1.55 2.91
N GLY A 207 -15.33 1.38 3.47
CA GLY A 207 -14.53 0.16 3.37
C GLY A 207 -14.84 -0.77 4.54
N HIS A 208 -14.77 -2.08 4.33
CA HIS A 208 -15.05 -3.06 5.38
C HIS A 208 -13.82 -3.34 6.29
N GLY A 209 -12.79 -2.49 6.27
CA GLY A 209 -11.57 -2.67 7.07
C GLY A 209 -10.74 -3.95 6.79
N ALA A 210 -11.06 -4.73 5.74
CA ALA A 210 -10.48 -6.06 5.58
C ALA A 210 -8.96 -6.06 5.32
N THR A 211 -8.45 -5.08 4.57
CA THR A 211 -7.04 -4.97 4.16
C THR A 211 -6.29 -3.80 4.79
N ASP A 212 -7.02 -2.93 5.48
CA ASP A 212 -6.56 -1.75 6.22
C ASP A 212 -7.51 -1.62 7.43
N ASP A 213 -7.17 -2.16 8.61
CA ASP A 213 -6.11 -3.15 8.88
C ASP A 213 -6.61 -4.37 9.67
N GLY A 214 -7.81 -4.85 9.32
CA GLY A 214 -8.37 -6.09 9.87
C GLY A 214 -7.44 -7.31 9.69
N ILE A 215 -6.61 -7.34 8.63
CA ILE A 215 -5.57 -8.38 8.45
C ILE A 215 -4.44 -8.24 9.48
N GLY A 216 -3.88 -7.05 9.71
CA GLY A 216 -2.87 -6.82 10.75
C GLY A 216 -3.42 -7.11 12.14
N VAL A 217 -4.67 -6.72 12.43
CA VAL A 217 -5.34 -7.03 13.71
C VAL A 217 -5.44 -8.54 13.96
N VAL A 218 -5.81 -9.35 12.96
CA VAL A 218 -5.86 -10.82 13.17
C VAL A 218 -4.49 -11.48 13.17
N VAL A 219 -3.49 -10.88 12.52
CA VAL A 219 -2.09 -11.28 12.67
C VAL A 219 -1.61 -11.01 14.10
N CYS A 220 -1.91 -9.84 14.69
CA CYS A 220 -1.64 -9.55 16.10
C CYS A 220 -2.28 -10.58 17.05
N LEU A 221 -3.55 -10.93 16.84
CA LEU A 221 -4.24 -11.95 17.65
C LEU A 221 -3.57 -13.34 17.55
N GLU A 222 -3.19 -13.77 16.34
CA GLU A 222 -2.54 -15.08 16.13
C GLU A 222 -1.08 -15.07 16.62
N MET A 223 -0.40 -13.93 16.56
CA MET A 223 0.91 -13.74 17.18
C MET A 223 0.82 -13.82 18.71
N ILE A 224 -0.19 -13.21 19.35
CA ILE A 224 -0.43 -13.36 20.79
C ILE A 224 -0.61 -14.85 21.13
N ARG A 225 -1.47 -15.58 20.40
CA ARG A 225 -1.67 -17.02 20.58
C ARG A 225 -0.36 -17.80 20.43
N ASN A 226 0.39 -17.58 19.35
CA ASN A 226 1.64 -18.28 19.08
C ASN A 226 2.70 -18.02 20.19
N LEU A 227 2.84 -16.77 20.65
CA LEU A 227 3.80 -16.39 21.69
C LEU A 227 3.44 -16.93 23.09
N ILE A 228 2.17 -17.21 23.38
CA ILE A 228 1.75 -17.89 24.61
C ILE A 228 2.30 -19.33 24.64
N HIS A 229 2.13 -20.08 23.56
CA HIS A 229 2.64 -21.45 23.42
C HIS A 229 4.18 -21.48 23.30
N HIS A 230 4.74 -20.54 22.54
CA HIS A 230 6.16 -20.46 22.19
C HIS A 230 6.78 -19.14 22.68
N PRO A 231 7.04 -19.00 23.99
CA PRO A 231 7.46 -17.74 24.60
C PRO A 231 8.86 -17.31 24.15
N VAL A 232 8.99 -16.02 23.82
CA VAL A 232 10.24 -15.35 23.44
C VAL A 232 10.93 -14.70 24.65
N LYS A 233 12.17 -14.20 24.45
CA LYS A 233 12.98 -13.58 25.52
C LYS A 233 12.42 -12.25 26.04
N HIS A 234 12.19 -11.32 25.11
CA HIS A 234 11.78 -9.95 25.36
C HIS A 234 10.25 -9.82 25.41
N ASN A 235 9.74 -8.71 25.91
CA ASN A 235 8.31 -8.45 25.91
C ASN A 235 7.83 -8.13 24.48
N VAL A 236 6.59 -8.49 24.17
CA VAL A 236 5.91 -8.04 22.94
C VAL A 236 4.63 -7.32 23.33
N ILE A 237 4.55 -6.04 22.98
CA ILE A 237 3.35 -5.22 23.13
C ILE A 237 2.61 -5.24 21.80
N PHE A 238 1.29 -5.33 21.85
CA PHE A 238 0.40 -5.18 20.71
C PHE A 238 -0.46 -3.94 20.98
N ASN A 239 -0.35 -2.94 20.10
CA ASN A 239 -1.20 -1.75 20.09
C ASN A 239 -2.26 -1.96 19.00
N ILE A 240 -3.35 -2.63 19.36
CA ILE A 240 -4.51 -2.82 18.47
C ILE A 240 -5.36 -1.54 18.60
N ASN A 241 -5.12 -0.58 17.72
CA ASN A 241 -5.44 0.84 17.94
C ASN A 241 -6.70 1.31 17.18
N ASN A 242 -7.26 2.47 17.59
CA ASN A 242 -8.48 3.05 17.00
C ASN A 242 -8.27 4.49 16.54
N GLY A 243 -8.85 4.89 15.41
CA GLY A 243 -8.75 6.24 14.86
C GLY A 243 -7.48 6.47 14.07
N GLU A 244 -6.97 5.45 13.38
CA GLU A 244 -5.92 5.61 12.37
C GLU A 244 -6.46 6.47 11.22
N GLU A 245 -7.63 6.07 10.68
CA GLU A 245 -8.22 6.54 9.42
C GLU A 245 -8.69 8.01 9.45
N ILE A 246 -8.66 8.62 10.64
CA ILE A 246 -8.95 10.05 10.86
C ILE A 246 -7.70 10.90 11.14
N GLY A 247 -6.52 10.28 11.29
CA GLY A 247 -5.23 10.96 11.49
C GLY A 247 -4.38 10.42 12.65
N LEU A 248 -4.14 9.10 12.70
CA LEU A 248 -3.20 8.41 13.60
C LEU A 248 -3.46 8.61 15.12
N PHE A 249 -4.72 8.83 15.52
CA PHE A 249 -5.06 9.18 16.89
C PHE A 249 -4.77 8.05 17.90
N GLY A 250 -5.02 6.79 17.51
CA GLY A 250 -4.73 5.61 18.35
C GLY A 250 -3.23 5.46 18.65
N ALA A 251 -2.37 5.53 17.63
CA ALA A 251 -0.93 5.56 17.79
C ALA A 251 -0.45 6.77 18.64
N ALA A 252 -1.03 7.95 18.42
CA ALA A 252 -0.74 9.15 19.22
C ALA A 252 -1.18 9.01 20.70
N ALA A 253 -2.19 8.18 20.99
CA ALA A 253 -2.60 7.84 22.35
C ALA A 253 -1.66 6.83 23.01
N PHE A 254 -1.27 5.78 22.29
CA PHE A 254 -0.27 4.83 22.77
C PHE A 254 1.03 5.52 23.17
N MET A 255 1.51 6.50 22.39
CA MET A 255 2.70 7.30 22.73
C MET A 255 2.61 8.13 24.02
N LYS A 256 1.43 8.22 24.65
CA LYS A 256 1.20 8.84 25.98
C LYS A 256 0.98 7.80 27.09
N HIS A 257 0.76 6.54 26.74
CA HIS A 257 0.62 5.44 27.69
C HIS A 257 2.00 5.10 28.29
N PRO A 258 2.11 4.75 29.59
CA PRO A 258 3.41 4.46 30.22
C PRO A 258 4.25 3.40 29.50
N TRP A 259 3.59 2.41 28.88
CA TRP A 259 4.26 1.35 28.11
C TRP A 259 5.02 1.85 26.85
N ALA A 260 4.82 3.08 26.39
CA ALA A 260 5.61 3.64 25.29
C ALA A 260 7.09 3.84 25.65
N ALA A 261 7.42 4.10 26.92
CA ALA A 261 8.81 4.19 27.40
C ALA A 261 9.55 2.83 27.33
N ASP A 262 8.78 1.74 27.33
CA ASP A 262 9.29 0.38 27.38
C ASP A 262 9.76 -0.10 25.99
N VAL A 263 9.22 0.48 24.93
CA VAL A 263 9.49 0.15 23.52
C VAL A 263 10.95 0.35 23.13
N LYS A 264 11.51 -0.60 22.35
CA LYS A 264 12.86 -0.55 21.77
C LYS A 264 12.86 -0.77 20.24
N ALA A 265 11.82 -1.40 19.70
CA ALA A 265 11.57 -1.51 18.26
C ALA A 265 10.04 -1.49 17.99
N PHE A 266 9.66 -1.06 16.80
CA PHE A 266 8.27 -0.90 16.35
C PHE A 266 8.08 -1.65 15.02
N VAL A 267 6.92 -2.30 14.86
CA VAL A 267 6.51 -3.01 13.64
C VAL A 267 5.06 -2.62 13.33
N ASN A 268 4.83 -1.85 12.28
CA ASN A 268 3.50 -1.61 11.73
C ASN A 268 3.07 -2.82 10.87
N LEU A 269 1.79 -3.20 10.92
CA LEU A 269 1.18 -4.19 10.04
C LEU A 269 0.23 -3.58 9.00
N GLY A 270 -0.32 -2.39 9.26
CA GLY A 270 -1.20 -1.65 8.36
C GLY A 270 -0.45 -0.90 7.25
N ARG A 271 -1.19 -0.24 6.36
CA ARG A 271 -0.61 0.63 5.32
C ARG A 271 -0.36 2.02 5.87
N GLU A 272 0.83 2.56 5.64
CA GLU A 272 1.13 3.98 5.86
C GLU A 272 0.66 4.83 4.65
N PHE A 273 0.00 5.96 4.94
CA PHE A 273 -0.53 6.93 3.95
C PHE A 273 0.50 7.98 3.50
#